data_AF-A0A2M7ZIK0-F1
#
_entry.id   AF-A0A2M7ZIK0-F1
#
_cell.length_a   1.000
_cell.length_b   1.000
_cell.length_c   1.000
_cell.angle_alpha   90.00
_cell.angle_beta   90.00
_cell.angle_gamma   90.00
#
_symmetry.space_group_name_H-M   'P 1'
#
loop_
_entity.id
_entity.type
_entity.pdbx_description
1 polymer ?
#
loop_
_entity_poly.entity_id
_entity_poly.type
_entity_poly.pdbx_seq_one_letter_code
_entity_poly.pdbx_strand_id
1 'polypeptide(L)'
;MFAGNTYAQLSPGDLTNAHSKLEGLKNCTKCHELGEKVTSDKCLACHKEIKALVDKNSGYHSSAEVKSRDCSKCHSEHMGRNFQIVRFDENKFDHSITGFKLTGKHLQADCNKCHLAKFIKNTELKKGKKTFLGLGTDCQNCHENIHQKTLGNNCSECHDTESFKPAVLFDHNKAHFKLTGLHIKVDCVKCHKKETRKEKEFQQFKNLAFNSCTSCHTDFHKGKFGENCESCHNTSGFKNVRTSTFDHSKTNFQLVGKHQSVKCADCHGLNLASKPKYKQCIDCHKDYHKGQFTRNNVLRDCSECHNENGFMPSLFTIEKHQVSNYTLTGSHLAVSCKNCHQRETEWNFVFKSHDCISCHKNVHGTEISAGFLGDNSCENCHNTMNWGKINFDHSKTKFVLEGKHKTVQCRNCHTYQISDNKVGYKFVSLKLNCENCHNDIHHGQFKTNNQTNCSTCHLFDKWIPTKFDHEKTKFSLKGAHSKLKCLQCHKPAVNNGIRFIKYKLEEFKCANCHTS
;
A
#
# COMPACT_ATOMS: atom_id res chain seq x y z
N MET A 1 -107.82 -59.45 -60.99
CA MET A 1 -107.36 -59.60 -59.60
C MET A 1 -105.94 -60.14 -59.63
N PHE A 2 -104.95 -59.30 -59.36
CA PHE A 2 -103.63 -59.72 -58.88
C PHE A 2 -103.20 -58.65 -57.87
N ALA A 3 -103.22 -59.05 -56.60
CA ALA A 3 -102.81 -58.23 -55.48
C ALA A 3 -101.28 -58.20 -55.41
N GLY A 4 -100.68 -57.03 -55.62
CA GLY A 4 -99.27 -56.79 -55.34
C GLY A 4 -99.13 -56.19 -53.94
N ASN A 5 -98.54 -56.96 -53.02
CA ASN A 5 -98.18 -56.51 -51.68
C ASN A 5 -97.27 -55.26 -51.74
N THR A 6 -97.79 -54.12 -51.30
CA THR A 6 -96.96 -52.96 -50.92
C THR A 6 -96.40 -53.22 -49.52
N TYR A 7 -95.20 -53.81 -49.46
CA TYR A 7 -94.40 -53.72 -48.24
C TYR A 7 -94.04 -52.25 -48.02
N ALA A 8 -94.70 -51.62 -47.04
CA ALA A 8 -94.26 -50.36 -46.48
C ALA A 8 -92.79 -50.52 -46.06
N GLN A 9 -91.90 -49.76 -46.70
CA GLN A 9 -90.48 -49.81 -46.39
C GLN A 9 -90.28 -49.31 -44.95
N LEU A 10 -89.85 -50.26 -44.14
CA LEU A 10 -89.78 -50.25 -42.69
C LEU A 10 -88.83 -49.16 -42.17
N SER A 11 -89.18 -48.63 -41.00
CA SER A 11 -88.38 -47.71 -40.20
C SER A 11 -86.87 -48.04 -40.26
N PRO A 12 -85.98 -47.09 -40.58
CA PRO A 12 -84.56 -47.33 -40.81
C PRO A 12 -83.77 -47.86 -39.60
N GLY A 13 -84.39 -47.96 -38.42
CA GLY A 13 -83.78 -48.35 -37.15
C GLY A 13 -83.85 -47.20 -36.14
N ASP A 14 -83.68 -47.52 -34.85
CA ASP A 14 -83.70 -46.54 -33.76
C ASP A 14 -82.55 -45.53 -33.90
N LEU A 15 -82.85 -44.26 -33.64
CA LEU A 15 -81.82 -43.21 -33.54
C LEU A 15 -80.95 -43.44 -32.30
N THR A 16 -79.68 -43.09 -32.37
CA THR A 16 -78.75 -43.09 -31.25
C THR A 16 -79.28 -42.26 -30.08
N ASN A 17 -78.78 -42.52 -28.86
CA ASN A 17 -79.16 -41.76 -27.68
C ASN A 17 -78.94 -40.24 -27.82
N ALA A 18 -77.98 -39.81 -28.65
CA ALA A 18 -77.71 -38.40 -28.92
C ALA A 18 -78.85 -37.71 -29.71
N HIS A 19 -79.51 -38.44 -30.60
CA HIS A 19 -80.60 -37.94 -31.44
C HIS A 19 -81.97 -38.55 -31.10
N SER A 20 -82.09 -39.33 -30.04
CA SER A 20 -83.34 -40.00 -29.63
C SER A 20 -84.54 -39.05 -29.52
N LYS A 21 -84.30 -37.80 -29.12
CA LYS A 21 -85.33 -36.74 -29.04
C LYS A 21 -85.90 -36.30 -30.39
N LEU A 22 -85.23 -36.66 -31.49
CA LEU A 22 -85.64 -36.34 -32.86
C LEU A 22 -86.42 -37.48 -33.52
N GLU A 23 -86.78 -38.53 -32.78
CA GLU A 23 -87.58 -39.63 -33.35
C GLU A 23 -89.02 -39.23 -33.69
N GLY A 24 -89.62 -40.05 -34.56
CA GLY A 24 -91.00 -39.91 -35.00
C GLY A 24 -91.14 -39.42 -36.44
N LEU A 25 -92.22 -39.87 -37.10
CA LEU A 25 -92.46 -39.67 -38.54
C LEU A 25 -92.46 -38.20 -38.98
N LYS A 26 -92.77 -37.26 -38.07
CA LYS A 26 -92.79 -35.81 -38.35
C LYS A 26 -91.39 -35.18 -38.37
N ASN A 27 -90.37 -35.88 -37.89
CA ASN A 27 -89.03 -35.33 -37.71
C ASN A 27 -88.03 -35.80 -38.80
N CYS A 28 -88.41 -36.69 -39.71
CA CYS A 28 -87.53 -37.22 -40.76
C CYS A 28 -86.91 -36.10 -41.63
N THR A 29 -87.68 -35.06 -41.96
CA THR A 29 -87.24 -33.92 -42.78
C THR A 29 -86.31 -32.94 -42.06
N LYS A 30 -86.08 -33.13 -40.76
CA LYS A 30 -85.05 -32.39 -40.02
C LYS A 30 -83.64 -32.81 -40.42
N CYS A 31 -83.47 -34.07 -40.85
CA CYS A 31 -82.19 -34.63 -41.29
C CYS A 31 -82.15 -34.90 -42.80
N HIS A 32 -83.28 -35.30 -43.39
CA HIS A 32 -83.40 -35.64 -44.81
C HIS A 32 -84.03 -34.52 -45.64
N GLU A 33 -83.60 -34.42 -46.89
CA GLU A 33 -84.37 -33.77 -47.95
C GLU A 33 -85.34 -34.80 -48.54
N LEU A 34 -86.55 -34.38 -48.91
CA LEU A 34 -87.60 -35.30 -49.37
C LEU A 34 -87.16 -35.99 -50.67
N GLY A 35 -87.03 -37.32 -50.63
CA GLY A 35 -86.57 -38.14 -51.76
C GLY A 35 -85.04 -38.26 -51.89
N GLU A 36 -84.28 -37.59 -51.03
CA GLU A 36 -82.81 -37.49 -51.12
C GLU A 36 -82.11 -38.02 -49.85
N LYS A 37 -80.79 -38.20 -49.97
CA LYS A 37 -79.92 -38.55 -48.82
C LYS A 37 -79.81 -37.39 -47.82
N VAL A 38 -79.34 -37.68 -46.61
CA VAL A 38 -79.00 -36.63 -45.63
C VAL A 38 -77.89 -35.73 -46.18
N THR A 39 -78.00 -34.41 -45.92
CA THR A 39 -77.01 -33.42 -46.35
C THR A 39 -76.22 -32.88 -45.15
N SER A 40 -74.94 -32.56 -45.37
CA SER A 40 -74.07 -32.02 -44.31
C SER A 40 -74.60 -30.69 -43.75
N ASP A 41 -75.28 -29.87 -44.57
CA ASP A 41 -75.88 -28.61 -44.13
C ASP A 41 -76.97 -28.80 -43.07
N LYS A 42 -77.78 -29.86 -43.17
CA LYS A 42 -78.78 -30.20 -42.16
C LYS A 42 -78.11 -30.58 -40.83
N CYS A 43 -77.00 -31.33 -40.87
CA CYS A 43 -76.22 -31.64 -39.68
C CYS A 43 -75.65 -30.36 -39.03
N LEU A 44 -75.03 -29.50 -39.85
CA LEU A 44 -74.39 -28.26 -39.39
C LEU A 44 -75.38 -27.21 -38.89
N ALA A 45 -76.66 -27.27 -39.30
CA ALA A 45 -77.72 -26.39 -38.77
C ALA A 45 -77.95 -26.59 -37.26
N CYS A 46 -77.79 -27.83 -36.77
CA CYS A 46 -77.87 -28.16 -35.34
C CYS A 46 -76.50 -28.15 -34.66
N HIS A 47 -75.45 -28.66 -35.32
CA HIS A 47 -74.07 -28.71 -34.81
C HIS A 47 -73.30 -27.41 -35.07
N LYS A 48 -73.80 -26.32 -34.46
CA LYS A 48 -73.30 -24.95 -34.70
C LYS A 48 -71.82 -24.79 -34.33
N GLU A 49 -71.35 -25.52 -33.32
CA GLU A 49 -69.95 -25.53 -32.88
C GLU A 49 -69.02 -26.13 -33.95
N ILE A 50 -69.44 -27.19 -34.64
CA ILE A 50 -68.68 -27.78 -35.75
C ILE A 50 -68.79 -26.88 -36.98
N LYS A 51 -69.99 -26.36 -37.26
CA LYS A 51 -70.20 -25.40 -38.36
C LYS A 51 -69.27 -24.21 -38.24
N ALA A 52 -69.18 -23.61 -37.04
CA ALA A 52 -68.31 -22.46 -36.79
C ALA A 52 -66.82 -22.77 -37.03
N LEU A 53 -66.37 -24.02 -36.83
CA LEU A 53 -65.01 -24.45 -37.12
C LEU A 53 -64.79 -24.70 -38.61
N VAL A 54 -65.74 -25.35 -39.28
CA VAL A 54 -65.72 -25.61 -40.73
C VAL A 54 -65.75 -24.30 -41.52
N ASP A 55 -66.63 -23.37 -41.17
CA ASP A 55 -66.73 -22.04 -41.79
C ASP A 55 -65.41 -21.25 -41.66
N LYS A 56 -64.66 -21.49 -40.57
CA LYS A 56 -63.35 -20.87 -40.31
C LYS A 56 -62.17 -21.66 -40.89
N ASN A 57 -62.42 -22.75 -41.62
CA ASN A 57 -61.40 -23.71 -42.07
C ASN A 57 -60.44 -24.14 -40.93
N SER A 58 -60.98 -24.40 -39.74
CA SER A 58 -60.20 -24.73 -38.55
C SER A 58 -60.58 -26.09 -37.96
N GLY A 59 -59.61 -26.74 -37.31
CA GLY A 59 -59.78 -28.04 -36.64
C GLY A 59 -59.88 -29.24 -37.59
N TYR A 60 -60.08 -30.43 -37.00
CA TYR A 60 -60.05 -31.71 -37.71
C TYR A 60 -61.10 -31.83 -38.84
N HIS A 61 -62.33 -31.35 -38.63
CA HIS A 61 -63.39 -31.40 -39.65
C HIS A 61 -63.12 -30.51 -40.88
N SER A 62 -62.15 -29.59 -40.79
CA SER A 62 -61.70 -28.78 -41.92
C SER A 62 -60.43 -29.32 -42.59
N SER A 63 -59.88 -30.43 -42.08
CA SER A 63 -58.68 -31.07 -42.64
C SER A 63 -58.95 -31.61 -44.04
N ALA A 64 -57.89 -31.83 -44.81
CA ALA A 64 -57.99 -32.44 -46.14
C ALA A 64 -58.63 -33.84 -46.11
N GLU A 65 -58.55 -34.56 -44.99
CA GLU A 65 -59.15 -35.88 -44.81
C GLU A 65 -60.69 -35.83 -44.77
N VAL A 66 -61.24 -34.78 -44.15
CA VAL A 66 -62.66 -34.71 -43.80
C VAL A 66 -63.45 -33.69 -44.65
N LYS A 67 -62.82 -32.59 -45.08
CA LYS A 67 -63.51 -31.43 -45.70
C LYS A 67 -64.35 -31.78 -46.94
N SER A 68 -63.97 -32.82 -47.69
CA SER A 68 -64.67 -33.27 -48.90
C SER A 68 -65.64 -34.43 -48.66
N ARG A 69 -65.85 -34.86 -47.41
CA ARG A 69 -66.70 -36.00 -47.04
C ARG A 69 -68.03 -35.54 -46.45
N ASP A 70 -69.10 -36.23 -46.81
CA ASP A 70 -70.41 -36.06 -46.18
C ASP A 70 -70.36 -36.52 -44.70
N CYS A 71 -70.98 -35.77 -43.78
CA CYS A 71 -70.96 -36.09 -42.34
C CYS A 71 -71.42 -37.53 -42.05
N SER A 72 -72.43 -38.00 -42.77
CA SER A 72 -73.04 -39.33 -42.61
C SER A 72 -72.12 -40.51 -42.95
N LYS A 73 -71.05 -40.27 -43.72
CA LYS A 73 -70.03 -41.30 -44.03
C LYS A 73 -69.21 -41.70 -42.82
N CYS A 74 -69.04 -40.80 -41.86
CA CYS A 74 -68.32 -41.06 -40.60
C CYS A 74 -69.28 -41.13 -39.40
N HIS A 75 -70.38 -40.39 -39.44
CA HIS A 75 -71.39 -40.31 -38.39
C HIS A 75 -72.69 -40.97 -38.86
N SER A 76 -72.68 -42.30 -38.88
CA SER A 76 -73.86 -43.08 -39.26
C SER A 76 -74.89 -43.11 -38.14
N GLU A 77 -76.16 -43.01 -38.52
CA GLU A 77 -77.30 -42.99 -37.62
C GLU A 77 -78.25 -44.15 -37.98
N HIS A 78 -79.27 -44.42 -37.15
CA HIS A 78 -80.20 -45.55 -37.24
C HIS A 78 -79.60 -46.92 -36.89
N MET A 79 -78.41 -46.93 -36.29
CA MET A 79 -77.70 -48.15 -35.90
C MET A 79 -78.04 -48.62 -34.47
N GLY A 80 -79.09 -48.05 -33.86
CA GLY A 80 -79.56 -48.37 -32.52
C GLY A 80 -79.06 -47.42 -31.43
N ARG A 81 -79.77 -47.44 -30.29
CA ARG A 81 -79.58 -46.49 -29.16
C ARG A 81 -78.15 -46.33 -28.68
N ASN A 82 -77.45 -47.46 -28.58
CA ASN A 82 -76.11 -47.54 -28.00
C ASN A 82 -74.99 -47.45 -29.05
N PHE A 83 -75.32 -47.20 -30.32
CA PHE A 83 -74.30 -47.05 -31.36
C PHE A 83 -73.43 -45.83 -31.08
N GLN A 84 -72.11 -46.03 -31.18
CA GLN A 84 -71.15 -44.96 -30.99
C GLN A 84 -70.97 -44.18 -32.29
N ILE A 85 -71.79 -43.15 -32.48
CA ILE A 85 -71.78 -42.30 -33.67
C ILE A 85 -70.47 -41.51 -33.86
N VAL A 86 -69.74 -41.25 -32.77
CA VAL A 86 -68.40 -40.64 -32.81
C VAL A 86 -67.36 -41.67 -32.39
N ARG A 87 -66.70 -42.28 -33.37
CA ARG A 87 -65.56 -43.19 -33.15
C ARG A 87 -64.25 -42.44 -33.39
N PHE A 88 -63.50 -42.22 -32.33
CA PHE A 88 -62.23 -41.49 -32.34
C PHE A 88 -61.16 -42.35 -31.67
N ASP A 89 -60.09 -42.67 -32.41
CA ASP A 89 -58.96 -43.44 -31.87
C ASP A 89 -57.86 -42.48 -31.38
N GLU A 90 -57.86 -42.23 -30.07
CA GLU A 90 -56.91 -41.33 -29.41
C GLU A 90 -55.45 -41.75 -29.60
N ASN A 91 -55.17 -43.03 -29.82
CA ASN A 91 -53.79 -43.53 -29.94
C ASN A 91 -53.22 -43.39 -31.35
N LYS A 92 -54.09 -43.26 -32.37
CA LYS A 92 -53.70 -43.13 -33.78
C LYS A 92 -53.94 -41.74 -34.34
N PHE A 93 -54.54 -40.85 -33.54
CA PHE A 93 -54.87 -39.51 -34.01
C PHE A 93 -53.61 -38.67 -34.21
N ASP A 94 -53.45 -38.14 -35.42
CA ASP A 94 -52.37 -37.21 -35.74
C ASP A 94 -52.82 -35.77 -35.49
N HIS A 95 -52.12 -35.03 -34.64
CA HIS A 95 -52.39 -33.61 -34.43
C HIS A 95 -51.98 -32.73 -35.62
N SER A 96 -51.09 -33.22 -36.51
CA SER A 96 -50.59 -32.45 -37.65
C SER A 96 -51.66 -32.12 -38.68
N ILE A 97 -52.74 -32.91 -38.74
CA ILE A 97 -53.92 -32.67 -39.59
C ILE A 97 -54.93 -31.71 -38.97
N THR A 98 -54.61 -31.15 -37.79
CA THR A 98 -55.40 -30.11 -37.13
C THR A 98 -54.74 -28.74 -37.30
N GLY A 99 -55.40 -27.68 -36.81
CA GLY A 99 -54.80 -26.34 -36.73
C GLY A 99 -53.70 -26.18 -35.68
N PHE A 100 -53.32 -27.25 -34.97
CA PHE A 100 -52.34 -27.21 -33.89
C PHE A 100 -51.39 -28.41 -33.94
N LYS A 101 -50.20 -28.19 -34.51
CA LYS A 101 -49.14 -29.20 -34.59
C LYS A 101 -48.38 -29.29 -33.25
N LEU A 102 -48.33 -30.49 -32.68
CA LEU A 102 -47.55 -30.75 -31.47
C LEU A 102 -46.04 -30.74 -31.79
N THR A 103 -45.24 -30.18 -30.88
CA THR A 103 -43.78 -30.11 -30.97
C THR A 103 -43.13 -30.39 -29.61
N GLY A 104 -41.88 -30.85 -29.63
CA GLY A 104 -41.11 -31.20 -28.43
C GLY A 104 -41.82 -32.19 -27.53
N LYS A 105 -41.81 -31.93 -26.22
CA LYS A 105 -42.41 -32.82 -25.21
C LYS A 105 -43.93 -32.97 -25.34
N HIS A 106 -44.60 -32.09 -26.07
CA HIS A 106 -46.04 -32.24 -26.32
C HIS A 106 -46.37 -33.45 -27.19
N LEU A 107 -45.44 -33.95 -28.01
CA LEU A 107 -45.64 -35.16 -28.83
C LEU A 107 -45.85 -36.43 -27.98
N GLN A 108 -45.38 -36.43 -26.73
CA GLN A 108 -45.46 -37.55 -25.80
C GLN A 108 -46.54 -37.35 -24.72
N ALA A 109 -47.34 -36.28 -24.83
CA ALA A 109 -48.33 -35.93 -23.82
C ALA A 109 -49.66 -36.64 -24.08
N ASP A 110 -50.25 -37.21 -23.02
CA ASP A 110 -51.61 -37.76 -23.11
C ASP A 110 -52.64 -36.66 -23.40
N CYS A 111 -53.64 -36.94 -24.23
CA CYS A 111 -54.67 -35.98 -24.63
C CYS A 111 -55.31 -35.23 -23.45
N ASN A 112 -55.58 -35.95 -22.35
CA ASN A 112 -56.24 -35.39 -21.16
C ASN A 112 -55.37 -34.39 -20.38
N LYS A 113 -54.05 -34.34 -20.62
CA LYS A 113 -53.16 -33.34 -20.00
C LYS A 113 -53.32 -31.95 -20.62
N CYS A 114 -53.78 -31.88 -21.87
CA CYS A 114 -54.02 -30.63 -22.60
C CYS A 114 -55.51 -30.28 -22.66
N HIS A 115 -56.36 -31.26 -22.98
CA HIS A 115 -57.81 -31.08 -23.16
C HIS A 115 -58.58 -30.96 -21.83
N LEU A 116 -58.19 -29.99 -21.00
CA LEU A 116 -58.76 -29.74 -19.68
C LEU A 116 -59.88 -28.69 -19.76
N ALA A 117 -61.04 -29.04 -19.20
CA ALA A 117 -62.21 -28.16 -19.17
C ALA A 117 -61.96 -26.78 -18.53
N LYS A 118 -60.98 -26.66 -17.64
CA LYS A 118 -60.60 -25.40 -16.97
C LYS A 118 -60.11 -24.32 -17.94
N PHE A 119 -59.55 -24.69 -19.10
CA PHE A 119 -59.02 -23.73 -20.07
C PHE A 119 -59.97 -23.42 -21.23
N ILE A 120 -61.06 -24.18 -21.37
CA ILE A 120 -62.10 -23.91 -22.35
C ILE A 120 -62.79 -22.59 -21.95
N LYS A 121 -63.10 -21.70 -22.90
CA LYS A 121 -63.84 -20.45 -22.58
C LYS A 121 -65.35 -20.62 -22.69
N ASN A 122 -65.81 -21.39 -23.67
CA ASN A 122 -67.23 -21.62 -23.94
C ASN A 122 -67.86 -22.53 -22.86
N THR A 123 -68.89 -22.05 -22.17
CA THR A 123 -69.57 -22.76 -21.07
C THR A 123 -70.35 -23.97 -21.52
N GLU A 124 -70.89 -23.98 -22.74
CA GLU A 124 -71.66 -25.12 -23.26
C GLU A 124 -70.74 -26.28 -23.61
N LEU A 125 -69.57 -26.00 -24.19
CA LEU A 125 -68.56 -27.03 -24.49
C LEU A 125 -68.01 -27.68 -23.20
N LYS A 126 -67.99 -26.96 -22.08
CA LYS A 126 -67.53 -27.49 -20.77
C LYS A 126 -68.45 -28.53 -20.15
N LYS A 127 -69.74 -28.52 -20.47
CA LYS A 127 -70.74 -29.37 -19.79
C LYS A 127 -70.63 -30.86 -20.18
N GLY A 128 -69.94 -31.17 -21.29
CA GLY A 128 -69.70 -32.56 -21.72
C GLY A 128 -68.62 -33.25 -20.87
N LYS A 129 -68.81 -34.54 -20.56
CA LYS A 129 -67.86 -35.34 -19.76
C LYS A 129 -66.45 -35.47 -20.40
N LYS A 130 -66.33 -35.25 -21.72
CA LYS A 130 -65.06 -35.21 -22.47
C LYS A 130 -65.27 -34.41 -23.76
N THR A 131 -64.48 -33.37 -24.02
CA THR A 131 -64.52 -32.59 -25.27
C THR A 131 -63.10 -32.28 -25.74
N PHE A 132 -62.89 -32.38 -27.04
CA PHE A 132 -61.63 -31.97 -27.70
C PHE A 132 -61.75 -30.57 -28.33
N LEU A 133 -62.89 -29.89 -28.13
CA LEU A 133 -63.19 -28.58 -28.72
C LEU A 133 -63.01 -27.46 -27.69
N GLY A 134 -62.76 -26.24 -28.19
CA GLY A 134 -62.86 -25.01 -27.40
C GLY A 134 -61.57 -24.54 -26.72
N LEU A 135 -60.43 -25.19 -26.97
CA LEU A 135 -59.11 -24.68 -26.65
C LEU A 135 -58.55 -23.84 -27.80
N GLY A 136 -57.83 -22.76 -27.47
CA GLY A 136 -57.04 -21.99 -28.42
C GLY A 136 -55.64 -22.56 -28.60
N THR A 137 -54.87 -21.99 -29.53
CA THR A 137 -53.51 -22.47 -29.89
C THR A 137 -52.37 -21.79 -29.12
N ASP A 138 -52.62 -20.66 -28.45
CA ASP A 138 -51.57 -20.04 -27.61
C ASP A 138 -51.33 -20.85 -26.33
N CYS A 139 -50.10 -20.81 -25.81
CA CYS A 139 -49.69 -21.53 -24.59
C CYS A 139 -50.62 -21.27 -23.39
N GLN A 140 -51.10 -20.04 -23.22
CA GLN A 140 -52.01 -19.65 -22.13
C GLN A 140 -53.41 -20.30 -22.19
N ASN A 141 -53.78 -20.88 -23.34
CA ASN A 141 -55.00 -21.66 -23.49
C ASN A 141 -54.83 -23.10 -23.00
N CYS A 142 -53.63 -23.53 -22.61
CA CYS A 142 -53.38 -24.85 -22.00
C CYS A 142 -52.51 -24.79 -20.72
N HIS A 143 -51.86 -23.65 -20.46
CA HIS A 143 -50.96 -23.46 -19.33
C HIS A 143 -51.29 -22.21 -18.53
N GLU A 144 -51.13 -22.30 -17.20
CA GLU A 144 -51.19 -21.14 -16.33
C GLU A 144 -49.91 -20.30 -16.48
N ASN A 145 -50.06 -18.96 -16.46
CA ASN A 145 -48.91 -18.06 -16.54
C ASN A 145 -48.13 -18.06 -15.21
N ILE A 146 -46.99 -18.77 -15.19
CA ILE A 146 -46.10 -18.86 -14.02
C ILE A 146 -45.43 -17.53 -13.64
N HIS A 147 -45.36 -16.58 -14.58
CA HIS A 147 -44.82 -15.24 -14.36
C HIS A 147 -45.86 -14.28 -13.76
N GLN A 148 -47.06 -14.77 -13.44
CA GLN A 148 -48.13 -14.01 -12.80
C GLN A 148 -48.45 -12.67 -13.49
N LYS A 149 -48.39 -12.64 -14.83
CA LYS A 149 -48.60 -11.45 -15.69
C LYS A 149 -47.57 -10.32 -15.50
N THR A 150 -46.39 -10.62 -14.96
CA THR A 150 -45.29 -9.63 -14.87
C THR A 150 -44.48 -9.54 -16.16
N LEU A 151 -44.52 -10.58 -16.99
CA LEU A 151 -43.92 -10.64 -18.33
C LEU A 151 -45.02 -10.67 -19.41
N GLY A 152 -44.60 -10.49 -20.67
CA GLY A 152 -45.50 -10.56 -21.83
C GLY A 152 -46.11 -11.95 -22.02
N ASN A 153 -47.12 -12.04 -22.90
CA ASN A 153 -47.85 -13.28 -23.16
C ASN A 153 -47.19 -14.16 -24.23
N ASN A 154 -46.17 -13.67 -24.93
CA ASN A 154 -45.45 -14.43 -25.95
C ASN A 154 -44.41 -15.34 -25.29
N CYS A 155 -44.83 -16.52 -24.84
CA CYS A 155 -43.95 -17.47 -24.16
C CYS A 155 -42.75 -17.90 -25.02
N SER A 156 -42.95 -17.97 -26.34
CA SER A 156 -41.96 -18.44 -27.32
C SER A 156 -40.77 -17.51 -27.52
N GLU A 157 -40.78 -16.31 -26.94
CA GLU A 157 -39.61 -15.43 -26.89
C GLU A 157 -38.52 -15.94 -25.94
N CYS A 158 -38.91 -16.77 -24.96
CA CYS A 158 -38.01 -17.22 -23.89
C CYS A 158 -38.01 -18.74 -23.69
N HIS A 159 -39.15 -19.39 -23.94
CA HIS A 159 -39.36 -20.81 -23.68
C HIS A 159 -39.58 -21.55 -25.00
N ASP A 160 -39.11 -22.79 -25.07
CA ASP A 160 -39.45 -23.70 -26.15
C ASP A 160 -40.29 -24.89 -25.64
N THR A 161 -40.66 -25.77 -26.56
CA THR A 161 -41.46 -26.97 -26.28
C THR A 161 -40.62 -28.19 -25.91
N GLU A 162 -39.29 -28.11 -25.98
CA GLU A 162 -38.36 -29.17 -25.57
C GLU A 162 -38.14 -29.15 -24.06
N SER A 163 -37.89 -27.96 -23.51
CA SER A 163 -37.76 -27.73 -22.08
C SER A 163 -38.25 -26.34 -21.70
N PHE A 164 -39.28 -26.30 -20.86
CA PHE A 164 -39.82 -25.04 -20.35
C PHE A 164 -38.88 -24.36 -19.34
N LYS A 165 -38.00 -25.12 -18.67
CA LYS A 165 -37.02 -24.61 -17.70
C LYS A 165 -35.66 -25.29 -17.90
N PRO A 166 -34.55 -24.53 -18.07
CA PRO A 166 -34.46 -23.07 -18.08
C PRO A 166 -35.04 -22.44 -19.36
N ALA A 167 -35.26 -21.12 -19.34
CA ALA A 167 -35.71 -20.36 -20.51
C ALA A 167 -34.57 -20.17 -21.51
N VAL A 168 -34.27 -21.20 -22.31
CA VAL A 168 -33.07 -21.28 -23.16
C VAL A 168 -33.03 -20.25 -24.29
N LEU A 169 -34.19 -19.70 -24.69
CA LEU A 169 -34.26 -18.69 -25.75
C LEU A 169 -34.08 -17.26 -25.24
N PHE A 170 -34.08 -17.06 -23.91
CA PHE A 170 -33.92 -15.73 -23.34
C PHE A 170 -32.48 -15.24 -23.49
N ASP A 171 -32.32 -14.09 -24.16
CA ASP A 171 -31.03 -13.45 -24.39
C ASP A 171 -30.87 -12.21 -23.51
N HIS A 172 -29.92 -12.27 -22.56
CA HIS A 172 -29.59 -11.15 -21.68
C HIS A 172 -29.04 -9.92 -22.41
N ASN A 173 -28.56 -10.04 -23.66
CA ASN A 173 -28.12 -8.89 -24.44
C ASN A 173 -29.26 -7.95 -24.83
N LYS A 174 -30.50 -8.46 -24.82
CA LYS A 174 -31.73 -7.67 -25.04
C LYS A 174 -32.24 -7.00 -23.76
N ALA A 175 -31.70 -7.38 -22.60
CA ALA A 175 -32.05 -6.78 -21.32
C ALA A 175 -31.25 -5.49 -21.06
N HIS A 176 -31.75 -4.65 -20.15
CA HIS A 176 -31.04 -3.44 -19.73
C HIS A 176 -29.72 -3.75 -19.01
N PHE A 177 -29.68 -4.83 -18.24
CA PHE A 177 -28.45 -5.31 -17.60
C PHE A 177 -27.81 -6.40 -18.46
N LYS A 178 -26.79 -6.02 -19.21
CA LYS A 178 -26.00 -6.93 -20.05
C LYS A 178 -24.99 -7.68 -19.18
N LEU A 179 -25.04 -9.01 -19.21
CA LEU A 179 -24.08 -9.84 -18.48
C LEU A 179 -22.71 -9.76 -19.16
N THR A 180 -21.69 -9.35 -18.40
CA THR A 180 -20.29 -9.33 -18.85
C THR A 180 -19.39 -9.98 -17.81
N GLY A 181 -18.24 -10.48 -18.27
CA GLY A 181 -17.25 -11.12 -17.42
C GLY A 181 -17.83 -12.28 -16.60
N LEU A 182 -17.57 -12.28 -15.29
CA LEU A 182 -18.02 -13.35 -14.38
C LEU A 182 -19.54 -13.39 -14.18
N HIS A 183 -20.27 -12.31 -14.46
CA HIS A 183 -21.74 -12.30 -14.35
C HIS A 183 -22.42 -13.30 -15.31
N ILE A 184 -21.78 -13.64 -16.43
CA ILE A 184 -22.29 -14.63 -17.40
C ILE A 184 -22.44 -16.02 -16.77
N LYS A 185 -21.62 -16.33 -15.76
CA LYS A 185 -21.60 -17.63 -15.08
C LYS A 185 -22.44 -17.67 -13.81
N VAL A 186 -23.10 -16.56 -13.45
CA VAL A 186 -23.89 -16.47 -12.23
C VAL A 186 -25.28 -17.08 -12.46
N ASP A 187 -25.69 -17.98 -11.57
CA ASP A 187 -27.03 -18.56 -11.61
C ASP A 187 -28.11 -17.48 -11.55
N CYS A 188 -29.13 -17.59 -12.40
CA CYS A 188 -30.20 -16.58 -12.50
C CYS A 188 -30.84 -16.26 -11.16
N VAL A 189 -30.98 -17.24 -10.26
CA VAL A 189 -31.61 -17.08 -8.93
C VAL A 189 -30.84 -16.14 -7.99
N LYS A 190 -29.54 -15.93 -8.23
CA LYS A 190 -28.71 -15.01 -7.42
C LYS A 190 -29.07 -13.56 -7.68
N CYS A 191 -29.51 -13.24 -8.91
CA CYS A 191 -30.00 -11.90 -9.27
C CYS A 191 -31.53 -11.86 -9.14
N HIS A 192 -32.21 -12.79 -9.81
CA HIS A 192 -33.67 -12.94 -9.83
C HIS A 192 -34.12 -13.80 -8.66
N LYS A 193 -34.23 -13.19 -7.48
CA LYS A 193 -34.60 -13.90 -6.25
C LYS A 193 -36.00 -14.53 -6.38
N LYS A 194 -36.16 -15.67 -5.70
CA LYS A 194 -37.45 -16.33 -5.52
C LYS A 194 -38.11 -15.79 -4.24
N GLU A 195 -39.40 -15.57 -4.32
CA GLU A 195 -40.27 -15.17 -3.22
C GLU A 195 -41.60 -15.92 -3.31
N THR A 196 -42.39 -15.87 -2.23
CA THR A 196 -43.76 -16.39 -2.24
C THR A 196 -44.72 -15.26 -2.56
N ARG A 197 -45.44 -15.37 -3.67
CA ARG A 197 -46.44 -14.37 -4.09
C ARG A 197 -47.75 -15.05 -4.41
N LYS A 198 -48.82 -14.64 -3.71
CA LYS A 198 -50.17 -15.27 -3.80
C LYS A 198 -50.11 -16.78 -3.52
N GLU A 199 -49.45 -17.16 -2.44
CA GLU A 199 -49.31 -18.57 -1.99
C GLU A 199 -48.60 -19.51 -2.98
N LYS A 200 -47.97 -18.97 -4.03
CA LYS A 200 -47.19 -19.71 -5.01
C LYS A 200 -45.76 -19.17 -5.08
N GLU A 201 -44.81 -20.03 -5.40
CA GLU A 201 -43.45 -19.59 -5.72
C GLU A 201 -43.46 -18.63 -6.92
N PHE A 202 -42.74 -17.53 -6.80
CA PHE A 202 -42.59 -16.51 -7.82
C PHE A 202 -41.13 -16.08 -7.90
N GLN A 203 -40.61 -15.95 -9.12
CA GLN A 203 -39.26 -15.46 -9.34
C GLN A 203 -39.33 -14.11 -10.04
N GLN A 204 -38.73 -13.09 -9.43
CA GLN A 204 -38.82 -11.73 -9.94
C GLN A 204 -37.80 -11.49 -11.06
N PHE A 205 -38.31 -11.29 -12.29
CA PHE A 205 -37.48 -10.98 -13.47
C PHE A 205 -37.47 -9.50 -13.88
N LYS A 206 -38.41 -8.68 -13.36
CA LYS A 206 -38.53 -7.24 -13.66
C LYS A 206 -38.42 -6.38 -12.41
N ASN A 207 -38.05 -5.12 -12.60
CA ASN A 207 -37.94 -4.08 -11.57
C ASN A 207 -36.88 -4.37 -10.51
N LEU A 208 -35.75 -4.97 -10.91
CA LEU A 208 -34.57 -5.09 -10.06
C LEU A 208 -33.76 -3.79 -10.14
N ALA A 209 -33.21 -3.34 -9.01
CA ALA A 209 -32.20 -2.29 -9.02
C ALA A 209 -30.87 -2.87 -9.53
N PHE A 210 -30.27 -2.23 -10.53
CA PHE A 210 -28.99 -2.64 -11.14
C PHE A 210 -28.12 -1.46 -11.57
N ASN A 211 -28.54 -0.23 -11.28
CA ASN A 211 -27.84 0.99 -11.67
C ASN A 211 -26.52 1.20 -10.91
N SER A 212 -26.34 0.52 -9.78
CA SER A 212 -25.09 0.53 -9.02
C SER A 212 -24.62 -0.89 -8.72
N CYS A 213 -23.31 -1.07 -8.61
CA CYS A 213 -22.72 -2.33 -8.14
C CYS A 213 -23.24 -2.70 -6.74
N THR A 214 -23.49 -1.70 -5.91
CA THR A 214 -23.99 -1.85 -4.53
C THR A 214 -25.42 -2.37 -4.44
N SER A 215 -26.18 -2.33 -5.53
CA SER A 215 -27.52 -2.94 -5.61
C SER A 215 -27.48 -4.46 -5.42
N CYS A 216 -26.33 -5.10 -5.72
CA CYS A 216 -26.14 -6.54 -5.57
C CYS A 216 -24.94 -6.91 -4.69
N HIS A 217 -23.89 -6.08 -4.64
CA HIS A 217 -22.66 -6.35 -3.91
C HIS A 217 -22.54 -5.49 -2.66
N THR A 218 -22.08 -6.09 -1.57
CA THR A 218 -21.70 -5.35 -0.36
C THR A 218 -20.38 -4.62 -0.59
N ASP A 219 -20.30 -3.34 -0.23
CA ASP A 219 -19.04 -2.60 -0.27
C ASP A 219 -18.12 -2.98 0.91
N PHE A 220 -17.04 -3.69 0.60
CA PHE A 220 -16.02 -4.06 1.58
C PHE A 220 -15.15 -2.89 2.04
N HIS A 221 -15.19 -1.76 1.33
CA HIS A 221 -14.43 -0.55 1.68
C HIS A 221 -15.16 0.34 2.68
N LYS A 222 -16.43 0.04 2.99
CA LYS A 222 -17.26 0.80 3.95
C LYS A 222 -17.36 2.28 3.58
N GLY A 223 -17.53 2.59 2.29
CA GLY A 223 -17.71 3.94 1.75
C GLY A 223 -16.43 4.74 1.53
N LYS A 224 -15.24 4.22 1.89
CA LYS A 224 -13.98 4.98 1.82
C LYS A 224 -13.60 5.48 0.42
N PHE A 225 -14.01 4.78 -0.63
CA PHE A 225 -13.66 5.12 -2.02
C PHE A 225 -14.85 5.63 -2.85
N GLY A 226 -16.01 5.87 -2.22
CA GLY A 226 -17.24 6.26 -2.91
C GLY A 226 -17.92 5.10 -3.64
N GLU A 227 -18.92 5.42 -4.46
CA GLU A 227 -19.82 4.43 -5.08
C GLU A 227 -19.39 4.00 -6.49
N ASN A 228 -18.43 4.68 -7.10
CA ASN A 228 -17.95 4.36 -8.45
C ASN A 228 -16.96 3.18 -8.43
N CYS A 229 -17.48 1.98 -8.20
CA CYS A 229 -16.68 0.75 -8.15
C CYS A 229 -15.89 0.49 -9.43
N GLU A 230 -16.40 0.94 -10.59
CA GLU A 230 -15.83 0.72 -11.93
C GLU A 230 -14.54 1.52 -12.19
N SER A 231 -14.26 2.52 -11.34
CA SER A 231 -12.97 3.23 -11.35
C SER A 231 -11.79 2.30 -11.03
N CYS A 232 -12.04 1.23 -10.28
CA CYS A 232 -11.03 0.30 -9.77
C CYS A 232 -11.31 -1.15 -10.18
N HIS A 233 -12.57 -1.59 -10.12
CA HIS A 233 -12.97 -2.96 -10.41
C HIS A 233 -13.58 -3.09 -11.80
N ASN A 234 -13.59 -4.30 -12.32
CA ASN A 234 -14.30 -4.62 -13.56
C ASN A 234 -14.98 -5.99 -13.43
N THR A 235 -15.84 -6.30 -14.40
CA THR A 235 -16.66 -7.52 -14.37
C THR A 235 -15.87 -8.81 -14.60
N SER A 236 -14.59 -8.75 -14.98
CA SER A 236 -13.70 -9.93 -15.06
C SER A 236 -13.30 -10.43 -13.66
N GLY A 237 -13.48 -9.62 -12.61
CA GLY A 237 -13.34 -10.03 -11.23
C GLY A 237 -12.90 -8.91 -10.29
N PHE A 238 -13.49 -8.85 -9.08
CA PHE A 238 -13.17 -7.83 -8.07
C PHE A 238 -11.70 -7.84 -7.60
N LYS A 239 -11.01 -8.99 -7.70
CA LYS A 239 -9.58 -9.10 -7.37
C LYS A 239 -8.67 -8.43 -8.41
N ASN A 240 -9.17 -8.19 -9.63
CA ASN A 240 -8.43 -7.54 -10.69
C ASN A 240 -8.65 -6.03 -10.59
N VAL A 241 -7.84 -5.37 -9.75
CA VAL A 241 -7.94 -3.94 -9.47
C VAL A 241 -7.08 -3.15 -10.45
N ARG A 242 -7.66 -2.09 -11.04
CA ARG A 242 -6.92 -1.07 -11.79
C ARG A 242 -6.08 -0.26 -10.83
N THR A 243 -4.77 -0.43 -10.89
CA THR A 243 -3.82 0.20 -9.95
C THR A 243 -3.46 1.63 -10.36
N SER A 244 -3.52 1.95 -11.66
CA SER A 244 -3.13 3.25 -12.19
C SER A 244 -3.98 4.42 -11.68
N THR A 245 -5.20 4.15 -11.22
CA THR A 245 -6.15 5.13 -10.70
C THR A 245 -6.24 5.14 -9.17
N PHE A 246 -5.43 4.31 -8.49
CA PHE A 246 -5.52 4.16 -7.04
C PHE A 246 -4.92 5.37 -6.31
N ASP A 247 -5.73 5.99 -5.46
CA ASP A 247 -5.38 7.19 -4.72
C ASP A 247 -5.04 6.88 -3.26
N HIS A 248 -3.74 6.95 -2.92
CA HIS A 248 -3.25 6.70 -1.56
C HIS A 248 -3.65 7.79 -0.56
N SER A 249 -4.07 8.99 -1.00
CA SER A 249 -4.52 10.06 -0.09
C SER A 249 -5.78 9.66 0.71
N LYS A 250 -6.56 8.73 0.17
CA LYS A 250 -7.76 8.16 0.79
C LYS A 250 -7.47 7.01 1.77
N THR A 251 -6.19 6.69 1.94
CA THR A 251 -5.75 5.61 2.85
C THR A 251 -5.17 6.18 4.13
N ASN A 252 -4.88 5.30 5.08
CA ASN A 252 -4.23 5.69 6.33
C ASN A 252 -2.70 5.88 6.19
N PHE A 253 -2.14 5.64 5.00
CA PHE A 253 -0.72 5.85 4.70
C PHE A 253 -0.62 6.64 3.40
N GLN A 254 -0.62 7.97 3.54
CA GLN A 254 -0.50 8.87 2.41
C GLN A 254 0.94 8.82 1.89
N LEU A 255 1.10 8.66 0.57
CA LEU A 255 2.42 8.71 -0.04
C LEU A 255 2.87 10.18 -0.13
N VAL A 256 3.85 10.55 0.68
CA VAL A 256 4.47 11.88 0.72
C VAL A 256 5.98 11.77 0.54
N GLY A 257 6.60 12.86 0.08
CA GLY A 257 8.04 12.90 -0.18
C GLY A 257 8.46 11.79 -1.14
N LYS A 258 9.53 11.06 -0.78
CA LYS A 258 10.11 9.99 -1.60
C LYS A 258 9.18 8.79 -1.78
N HIS A 259 8.24 8.56 -0.87
CA HIS A 259 7.29 7.44 -0.96
C HIS A 259 6.37 7.52 -2.20
N GLN A 260 6.18 8.71 -2.79
CA GLN A 260 5.36 8.88 -4.00
C GLN A 260 5.94 8.17 -5.23
N SER A 261 7.24 7.90 -5.23
CA SER A 261 7.95 7.26 -6.35
C SER A 261 8.17 5.76 -6.18
N VAL A 262 7.72 5.18 -5.07
CA VAL A 262 7.92 3.77 -4.75
C VAL A 262 6.95 2.90 -5.54
N LYS A 263 7.42 1.77 -6.08
CA LYS A 263 6.56 0.85 -6.83
C LYS A 263 5.61 0.15 -5.86
N CYS A 264 4.37 -0.11 -6.29
CA CYS A 264 3.36 -0.76 -5.44
C CYS A 264 3.85 -2.10 -4.86
N ALA A 265 4.60 -2.88 -5.66
CA ALA A 265 5.12 -4.19 -5.27
C ALA A 265 6.17 -4.12 -4.15
N ASP A 266 6.88 -2.99 -3.99
CA ASP A 266 7.91 -2.84 -2.96
C ASP A 266 7.27 -2.78 -1.56
N CYS A 267 6.01 -2.33 -1.47
CA CYS A 267 5.26 -2.26 -0.21
C CYS A 267 4.27 -3.42 -0.05
N HIS A 268 3.56 -3.79 -1.12
CA HIS A 268 2.47 -4.78 -1.06
C HIS A 268 2.87 -6.19 -1.54
N GLY A 269 4.09 -6.37 -2.04
CA GLY A 269 4.54 -7.63 -2.62
C GLY A 269 3.70 -8.07 -3.82
N LEU A 270 3.49 -9.39 -3.96
CA LEU A 270 2.69 -9.98 -5.03
C LEU A 270 1.18 -9.80 -4.82
N ASN A 271 0.74 -9.55 -3.59
CA ASN A 271 -0.67 -9.41 -3.25
C ASN A 271 -0.98 -7.98 -2.83
N LEU A 272 -1.52 -7.19 -3.76
CA LEU A 272 -1.90 -5.80 -3.52
C LEU A 272 -2.98 -5.60 -2.44
N ALA A 273 -3.72 -6.65 -2.08
CA ALA A 273 -4.66 -6.60 -0.97
C ALA A 273 -3.97 -6.74 0.42
N SER A 274 -2.69 -7.09 0.45
CA SER A 274 -1.93 -7.18 1.69
C SER A 274 -1.74 -5.79 2.31
N LYS A 275 -1.90 -5.72 3.62
CA LYS A 275 -1.73 -4.49 4.40
C LYS A 275 -0.39 -4.55 5.13
N PRO A 276 0.67 -3.91 4.59
CA PRO A 276 1.93 -3.84 5.30
C PRO A 276 1.76 -3.09 6.61
N LYS A 277 2.61 -3.39 7.60
CA LYS A 277 2.75 -2.52 8.76
C LYS A 277 3.41 -1.22 8.30
N TYR A 278 2.94 -0.09 8.82
CA TYR A 278 3.38 1.23 8.36
C TYR A 278 3.45 2.27 9.49
N LYS A 279 3.25 1.86 10.75
CA LYS A 279 3.14 2.81 11.86
C LYS A 279 4.49 3.37 12.25
N GLN A 280 5.55 2.58 12.09
CA GLN A 280 6.91 2.96 12.41
C GLN A 280 7.77 2.89 11.15
N CYS A 281 8.76 3.78 11.01
CA CYS A 281 9.68 3.74 9.87
C CYS A 281 10.36 2.37 9.74
N ILE A 282 10.64 1.72 10.88
CA ILE A 282 11.26 0.40 10.92
C ILE A 282 10.36 -0.76 10.47
N ASP A 283 9.05 -0.52 10.30
CA ASP A 283 8.16 -1.52 9.73
C ASP A 283 8.53 -1.83 8.27
N CYS A 284 9.17 -0.86 7.57
CA CYS A 284 9.60 -0.98 6.19
C CYS A 284 11.13 -0.81 6.02
N HIS A 285 11.74 0.08 6.79
CA HIS A 285 13.16 0.41 6.69
C HIS A 285 14.00 -0.33 7.73
N LYS A 286 15.18 -0.79 7.34
CA LYS A 286 16.14 -1.30 8.30
C LYS A 286 16.79 -0.14 9.05
N ASP A 287 16.96 -0.28 10.36
CA ASP A 287 17.73 0.68 11.16
C ASP A 287 19.20 0.71 10.71
N TYR A 288 19.60 1.82 10.09
CA TYR A 288 20.97 2.06 9.66
C TYR A 288 21.93 2.28 10.85
N HIS A 289 21.41 2.80 11.96
CA HIS A 289 22.19 3.16 13.14
C HIS A 289 22.49 1.98 14.06
N LYS A 290 22.03 0.77 13.70
CA LYS A 290 22.33 -0.50 14.40
C LYS A 290 22.06 -0.39 15.93
N GLY A 291 20.99 0.31 16.32
CA GLY A 291 20.57 0.45 17.71
C GLY A 291 21.29 1.53 18.53
N GLN A 292 22.12 2.39 17.91
CA GLN A 292 22.81 3.49 18.61
C GLN A 292 21.88 4.48 19.34
N PHE A 293 20.61 4.56 18.92
CA PHE A 293 19.59 5.42 19.53
C PHE A 293 18.53 4.65 20.34
N THR A 294 18.82 3.41 20.73
CA THR A 294 17.93 2.60 21.58
C THR A 294 18.20 2.91 23.06
N ARG A 295 17.14 3.24 23.80
CA ARG A 295 17.18 3.42 25.27
C ARG A 295 16.11 2.56 25.92
N ASN A 296 16.46 1.81 26.97
CA ASN A 296 15.54 0.90 27.66
C ASN A 296 14.80 -0.06 26.69
N ASN A 297 15.51 -0.60 25.69
CA ASN A 297 14.96 -1.43 24.61
C ASN A 297 13.89 -0.76 23.72
N VAL A 298 13.77 0.57 23.78
CA VAL A 298 12.91 1.36 22.90
C VAL A 298 13.79 2.14 21.93
N LEU A 299 13.63 1.88 20.64
CA LEU A 299 14.28 2.65 19.58
C LEU A 299 13.61 4.03 19.49
N ARG A 300 14.42 5.08 19.45
CA ARG A 300 13.94 6.44 19.26
C ARG A 300 13.24 6.61 17.92
N ASP A 301 12.24 7.48 17.87
CA ASP A 301 11.51 7.73 16.62
C ASP A 301 12.44 8.36 15.58
N CYS A 302 12.46 7.78 14.38
CA CYS A 302 13.23 8.26 13.24
C CYS A 302 12.79 9.67 12.84
N SER A 303 11.51 10.01 13.04
CA SER A 303 10.91 11.30 12.68
C SER A 303 11.55 12.50 13.40
N GLU A 304 12.24 12.26 14.52
CA GLU A 304 12.95 13.31 15.26
C GLU A 304 14.17 13.86 14.50
N CYS A 305 14.73 13.06 13.59
CA CYS A 305 15.96 13.34 12.86
C CYS A 305 15.82 13.21 11.33
N HIS A 306 14.80 12.52 10.85
CA HIS A 306 14.57 12.24 9.43
C HIS A 306 13.11 12.51 9.07
N ASN A 307 12.83 12.67 7.79
CA ASN A 307 11.47 12.79 7.28
C ASN A 307 11.34 12.09 5.93
N GLU A 308 10.15 12.17 5.36
CA GLU A 308 9.77 11.49 4.13
C GLU A 308 10.48 12.06 2.89
N ASN A 309 11.16 13.21 2.99
CA ASN A 309 11.97 13.75 1.90
C ASN A 309 13.34 13.05 1.78
N GLY A 310 13.77 12.35 2.85
CA GLY A 310 14.96 11.50 2.84
C GLY A 310 15.62 11.37 4.21
N PHE A 311 16.50 10.36 4.33
CA PHE A 311 17.32 10.16 5.53
C PHE A 311 18.58 11.04 5.56
N MET A 312 18.94 11.70 4.45
CA MET A 312 20.10 12.59 4.38
C MET A 312 19.77 13.87 3.60
N PRO A 313 20.13 15.07 4.11
CA PRO A 313 20.75 15.31 5.42
C PRO A 313 19.79 15.07 6.59
N SER A 314 20.33 14.89 7.79
CA SER A 314 19.52 14.82 9.01
C SER A 314 18.96 16.20 9.39
N LEU A 315 17.78 16.21 10.03
CA LEU A 315 17.14 17.35 10.69
C LEU A 315 17.69 17.61 12.11
N PHE A 316 18.76 16.92 12.51
CA PHE A 316 19.40 17.14 13.80
C PHE A 316 20.26 18.40 13.76
N THR A 317 19.86 19.42 14.52
CA THR A 317 20.46 20.76 14.47
C THR A 317 21.56 20.95 15.51
N ILE A 318 22.31 22.05 15.40
CA ILE A 318 23.33 22.44 16.39
C ILE A 318 22.70 22.70 17.76
N GLU A 319 21.50 23.28 17.82
CA GLU A 319 20.78 23.52 19.08
C GLU A 319 20.45 22.20 19.78
N LYS A 320 20.04 21.17 19.02
CA LYS A 320 19.83 19.82 19.57
C LYS A 320 21.14 19.17 20.02
N HIS A 321 22.25 19.44 19.33
CA HIS A 321 23.57 18.98 19.76
C HIS A 321 23.99 19.63 21.09
N GLN A 322 23.65 20.90 21.30
CA GLN A 322 24.08 21.67 22.47
C GLN A 322 23.54 21.13 23.79
N VAL A 323 22.37 20.48 23.76
CA VAL A 323 21.72 19.83 24.91
C VAL A 323 22.09 18.34 25.05
N SER A 324 23.02 17.84 24.24
CA SER A 324 23.53 16.48 24.36
C SER A 324 24.61 16.37 25.45
N ASN A 325 25.09 15.15 25.70
CA ASN A 325 26.17 14.89 26.66
C ASN A 325 27.53 15.46 26.21
N TYR A 326 27.64 15.94 24.97
CA TYR A 326 28.83 16.62 24.46
C TYR A 326 28.43 17.95 23.84
N THR A 327 28.66 19.02 24.58
CA THR A 327 28.36 20.38 24.16
C THR A 327 29.48 20.90 23.26
N LEU A 328 29.17 21.38 22.05
CA LEU A 328 30.17 21.95 21.15
C LEU A 328 30.57 23.34 21.66
N THR A 329 31.86 23.57 21.82
CA THR A 329 32.42 24.84 22.28
C THR A 329 33.55 25.31 21.38
N GLY A 330 33.69 26.63 21.25
CA GLY A 330 34.73 27.26 20.45
C GLY A 330 34.81 26.75 19.02
N SER A 331 36.02 26.44 18.56
CA SER A 331 36.26 26.04 17.17
C SER A 331 35.54 24.76 16.76
N HIS A 332 35.11 23.91 17.70
CA HIS A 332 34.35 22.70 17.38
C HIS A 332 32.96 23.00 16.77
N LEU A 333 32.38 24.17 17.02
CA LEU A 333 31.12 24.59 16.40
C LEU A 333 31.24 24.75 14.87
N ALA A 334 32.43 25.05 14.37
CA ALA A 334 32.70 25.20 12.94
C ALA A 334 33.10 23.89 12.25
N VAL A 335 33.20 22.78 13.00
CA VAL A 335 33.60 21.48 12.46
C VAL A 335 32.39 20.79 11.84
N SER A 336 32.55 20.29 10.61
CA SER A 336 31.51 19.50 9.95
C SER A 336 31.19 18.23 10.74
N CYS A 337 29.91 17.89 10.88
CA CYS A 337 29.43 16.74 11.64
C CYS A 337 30.15 15.43 11.25
N LYS A 338 30.45 15.25 9.96
CA LYS A 338 31.13 14.05 9.44
C LYS A 338 32.53 13.86 10.03
N ASN A 339 33.23 14.94 10.37
CA ASN A 339 34.60 14.83 10.90
C ASN A 339 34.63 14.21 12.31
N CYS A 340 33.49 14.25 13.03
CA CYS A 340 33.33 13.61 14.33
C CYS A 340 32.57 12.28 14.20
N HIS A 341 31.46 12.29 13.46
CA HIS A 341 30.51 11.20 13.43
C HIS A 341 30.73 10.21 12.29
N GLN A 342 31.57 10.50 11.30
CA GLN A 342 31.83 9.56 10.21
C GLN A 342 33.30 9.11 10.26
N ARG A 343 33.50 7.81 10.43
CA ARG A 343 34.83 7.19 10.30
C ARG A 343 34.79 6.30 9.07
N GLU A 344 35.68 6.59 8.12
CA GLU A 344 35.67 5.96 6.79
C GLU A 344 34.30 6.12 6.12
N THR A 345 33.52 5.05 6.03
CA THR A 345 32.19 5.04 5.43
C THR A 345 31.05 4.94 6.44
N GLU A 346 31.31 4.58 7.70
CA GLU A 346 30.26 4.36 8.71
C GLU A 346 30.03 5.58 9.59
N TRP A 347 28.75 5.85 9.88
CA TRP A 347 28.35 6.88 10.83
C TRP A 347 28.20 6.29 12.23
N ASN A 348 28.74 6.97 13.24
CA ASN A 348 28.65 6.62 14.65
C ASN A 348 28.30 7.86 15.49
N PHE A 349 27.25 7.72 16.30
CA PHE A 349 26.74 8.79 17.17
C PHE A 349 26.94 8.51 18.66
N VAL A 350 27.54 7.36 19.00
CA VAL A 350 27.84 6.98 20.39
C VAL A 350 29.35 6.91 20.59
N PHE A 351 29.86 7.71 21.52
CA PHE A 351 31.28 7.74 21.88
C PHE A 351 31.46 7.18 23.29
N LYS A 352 32.55 6.43 23.50
CA LYS A 352 32.90 5.88 24.82
C LYS A 352 33.43 6.94 25.78
N SER A 353 34.11 7.94 25.24
CA SER A 353 34.71 9.06 25.95
C SER A 353 34.67 10.29 25.04
N HIS A 354 34.63 11.47 25.65
CA HIS A 354 34.65 12.76 24.99
C HIS A 354 35.96 13.53 25.25
N ASP A 355 36.96 12.85 25.80
CA ASP A 355 38.23 13.47 26.19
C ASP A 355 38.98 13.93 24.93
N CYS A 356 39.76 15.00 25.02
CA CYS A 356 40.50 15.55 23.87
C CYS A 356 41.33 14.47 23.15
N ILE A 357 41.95 13.56 23.92
CA ILE A 357 42.82 12.50 23.39
C ILE A 357 42.08 11.38 22.66
N SER A 358 40.76 11.26 22.83
CA SER A 358 39.93 10.31 22.10
C SER A 358 39.84 10.66 20.60
N CYS A 359 40.10 11.93 20.26
CA CYS A 359 40.06 12.47 18.90
C CYS A 359 41.41 13.07 18.46
N HIS A 360 42.15 13.70 19.37
CA HIS A 360 43.42 14.39 19.09
C HIS A 360 44.63 13.63 19.61
N LYS A 361 45.71 13.64 18.84
CA LYS A 361 46.98 13.06 19.29
C LYS A 361 47.66 13.97 20.30
N ASN A 362 48.07 13.42 21.44
CA ASN A 362 48.93 14.13 22.40
C ASN A 362 50.33 14.33 21.79
N VAL A 363 50.66 15.58 21.42
CA VAL A 363 51.97 15.95 20.85
C VAL A 363 53.07 16.15 21.91
N HIS A 364 52.71 16.22 23.19
CA HIS A 364 53.64 16.40 24.29
C HIS A 364 54.19 15.07 24.82
N GLY A 365 53.57 13.94 24.47
CA GLY A 365 54.01 12.62 24.91
C GLY A 365 54.10 12.53 26.44
N THR A 366 55.23 12.05 26.93
CA THR A 366 55.53 11.88 28.37
C THR A 366 56.15 13.12 29.02
N GLU A 367 56.35 14.20 28.27
CA GLU A 367 57.02 15.40 28.81
C GLU A 367 56.14 16.17 29.79
N ILE A 368 54.81 16.05 29.68
CA ILE A 368 53.87 16.59 30.66
C ILE A 368 53.37 15.42 31.51
N SER A 369 53.66 15.47 32.81
CA SER A 369 53.26 14.40 33.73
C SER A 369 51.74 14.39 33.94
N ALA A 370 51.20 13.21 34.30
CA ALA A 370 49.77 13.04 34.58
C ALA A 370 49.23 14.04 35.62
N GLY A 371 50.04 14.45 36.59
CA GLY A 371 49.66 15.42 37.62
C GLY A 371 49.36 16.83 37.10
N PHE A 372 49.90 17.23 35.94
CA PHE A 372 49.56 18.52 35.28
C PHE A 372 48.43 18.38 34.27
N LEU A 373 48.16 17.16 33.81
CA LEU A 373 47.10 16.85 32.86
C LEU A 373 45.75 16.65 33.59
N GLY A 374 45.70 15.98 34.74
CA GLY A 374 44.44 15.73 35.47
C GLY A 374 43.40 14.92 34.65
N ASP A 375 42.11 15.04 35.01
CA ASP A 375 40.98 14.29 34.41
C ASP A 375 40.31 15.00 33.23
N ASN A 376 41.02 15.92 32.57
CA ASN A 376 40.66 16.40 31.23
C ASN A 376 41.90 17.02 30.56
N SER A 377 42.86 16.13 30.31
CA SER A 377 44.31 16.38 30.14
C SER A 377 44.79 17.65 29.42
N CYS A 378 44.04 18.20 28.47
CA CYS A 378 44.48 19.36 27.71
C CYS A 378 43.88 20.69 28.20
N GLU A 379 42.72 20.67 28.87
CA GLU A 379 41.97 21.89 29.22
C GLU A 379 42.61 22.71 30.34
N ASN A 380 43.52 22.10 31.11
CA ASN A 380 44.34 22.79 32.10
C ASN A 380 45.28 23.84 31.48
N CYS A 381 45.54 23.74 30.18
CA CYS A 381 46.46 24.61 29.45
C CYS A 381 45.82 25.20 28.19
N HIS A 382 45.09 24.37 27.45
CA HIS A 382 44.42 24.72 26.20
C HIS A 382 42.93 25.03 26.46
N ASN A 383 42.32 25.74 25.52
CA ASN A 383 40.87 25.95 25.52
C ASN A 383 40.36 25.77 24.08
N THR A 384 39.09 25.44 23.96
CA THR A 384 38.46 25.16 22.66
C THR A 384 38.21 26.41 21.82
N MET A 385 38.23 27.61 22.41
CA MET A 385 38.04 28.88 21.68
C MET A 385 39.29 29.28 20.89
N ASN A 386 40.47 29.10 21.49
CA ASN A 386 41.76 29.37 20.87
C ASN A 386 42.81 28.43 21.44
N TRP A 387 43.03 27.32 20.73
CA TRP A 387 43.97 26.28 21.14
C TRP A 387 45.42 26.77 21.29
N GLY A 388 45.82 27.77 20.49
CA GLY A 388 47.16 28.34 20.51
C GLY A 388 47.43 29.24 21.72
N LYS A 389 46.38 29.76 22.36
CA LYS A 389 46.49 30.55 23.58
C LYS A 389 46.54 29.63 24.79
N ILE A 390 47.75 29.42 25.29
CA ILE A 390 48.02 28.59 26.47
C ILE A 390 47.84 29.42 27.74
N ASN A 391 47.04 28.92 28.68
CA ASN A 391 46.89 29.51 30.00
C ASN A 391 47.45 28.54 31.05
N PHE A 392 48.66 28.80 31.55
CA PHE A 392 49.27 27.99 32.59
C PHE A 392 49.99 28.85 33.61
N ASP A 393 49.70 28.61 34.88
CA ASP A 393 50.31 29.32 35.99
C ASP A 393 51.63 28.65 36.41
N HIS A 394 52.75 29.31 36.11
CA HIS A 394 54.09 28.84 36.47
C HIS A 394 54.36 28.84 37.98
N SER A 395 53.54 29.52 38.80
CA SER A 395 53.64 29.47 40.26
C SER A 395 53.43 28.05 40.81
N LYS A 396 52.75 27.19 40.04
CA LYS A 396 52.52 25.77 40.34
C LYS A 396 53.75 24.89 40.12
N THR A 397 54.84 25.45 39.59
CA THR A 397 56.07 24.73 39.28
C THR A 397 57.21 25.17 40.19
N LYS A 398 58.32 24.42 40.15
CA LYS A 398 59.57 24.81 40.83
C LYS A 398 60.30 25.99 40.15
N PHE A 399 59.76 26.52 39.05
CA PHE A 399 60.34 27.64 38.30
C PHE A 399 59.33 28.77 38.16
N VAL A 400 59.26 29.62 39.18
CA VAL A 400 58.40 30.80 39.17
C VAL A 400 58.99 31.84 38.20
N LEU A 401 58.18 32.32 37.25
CA LEU A 401 58.63 33.32 36.29
C LEU A 401 58.77 34.70 36.95
N GLU A 402 59.99 35.22 36.95
CA GLU A 402 60.32 36.54 37.50
C GLU A 402 60.85 37.50 36.42
N GLY A 403 60.64 38.80 36.64
CA GLY A 403 61.05 39.87 35.74
C GLY A 403 60.68 39.63 34.28
N LYS A 404 61.65 39.72 33.38
CA LYS A 404 61.44 39.58 31.92
C LYS A 404 60.94 38.20 31.50
N HIS A 405 61.13 37.16 32.31
CA HIS A 405 60.65 35.81 31.98
C HIS A 405 59.12 35.72 31.98
N LYS A 406 58.41 36.62 32.68
CA LYS A 406 56.94 36.68 32.68
C LYS A 406 56.33 36.97 31.30
N THR A 407 57.09 37.60 30.40
CA THR A 407 56.63 37.96 29.05
C THR A 407 57.23 37.09 27.95
N VAL A 408 58.06 36.10 28.31
CA VAL A 408 58.67 35.20 27.33
C VAL A 408 57.61 34.19 26.87
N GLN A 409 57.55 33.95 25.56
CA GLN A 409 56.66 32.93 25.02
C GLN A 409 57.08 31.54 25.47
N CYS A 410 56.10 30.71 25.86
CA CYS A 410 56.34 29.35 26.35
C CYS A 410 57.26 28.53 25.41
N ARG A 411 57.09 28.68 24.09
CA ARG A 411 57.86 27.92 23.09
C ARG A 411 59.36 28.20 23.13
N ASN A 412 59.78 29.40 23.53
CA ASN A 412 61.19 29.75 23.62
C ASN A 412 61.92 28.91 24.68
N CYS A 413 61.20 28.45 25.70
CA CYS A 413 61.73 27.59 26.75
C CYS A 413 61.38 26.11 26.53
N HIS A 414 60.14 25.82 26.12
CA HIS A 414 59.56 24.48 26.10
C HIS A 414 59.64 23.76 24.76
N THR A 415 60.38 24.29 23.78
CA THR A 415 60.62 23.59 22.51
C THR A 415 62.10 23.42 22.21
N TYR A 416 62.40 22.45 21.34
CA TYR A 416 63.71 22.27 20.72
C TYR A 416 63.52 21.76 19.28
N GLN A 417 64.48 22.03 18.41
CA GLN A 417 64.43 21.55 17.03
C GLN A 417 64.89 20.08 16.96
N ILE A 418 64.09 19.24 16.29
CA ILE A 418 64.43 17.84 15.97
C ILE A 418 64.92 17.75 14.52
N SER A 419 64.24 18.43 13.59
CA SER A 419 64.62 18.58 12.18
C SER A 419 63.95 19.82 11.60
N ASP A 420 64.28 20.21 10.36
CA ASP A 420 63.81 21.45 9.71
C ASP A 420 62.29 21.69 9.79
N ASN A 421 61.49 20.62 9.89
CA ASN A 421 60.03 20.71 9.98
C ASN A 421 59.45 20.06 11.25
N LYS A 422 60.28 19.72 12.24
CA LYS A 422 59.82 19.01 13.45
C LYS A 422 60.39 19.64 14.71
N VAL A 423 59.48 20.15 15.55
CA VAL A 423 59.79 20.61 16.90
C VAL A 423 59.44 19.55 17.94
N GLY A 424 60.38 19.31 18.85
CA GLY A 424 60.15 18.58 20.08
C GLY A 424 59.70 19.52 21.19
N TYR A 425 59.01 18.96 22.18
CA TYR A 425 58.59 19.67 23.38
C TYR A 425 59.41 19.17 24.57
N LYS A 426 59.73 20.06 25.51
CA LYS A 426 60.45 19.73 26.76
C LYS A 426 59.81 20.42 27.96
N PHE A 427 59.46 19.64 28.97
CA PHE A 427 58.84 20.15 30.20
C PHE A 427 59.50 19.51 31.43
N VAL A 428 59.18 18.26 31.77
CA VAL A 428 59.84 17.56 32.90
C VAL A 428 61.34 17.36 32.68
N SER A 429 61.79 17.32 31.43
CA SER A 429 63.22 17.22 31.08
C SER A 429 63.98 18.55 31.15
N LEU A 430 63.29 19.69 31.29
CA LEU A 430 63.91 21.01 31.32
C LEU A 430 64.51 21.31 32.70
N LYS A 431 65.84 21.45 32.75
CA LYS A 431 66.57 21.80 33.97
C LYS A 431 66.47 23.31 34.27
N LEU A 432 66.55 23.68 35.55
CA LEU A 432 66.25 25.03 36.05
C LEU A 432 67.44 26.03 36.00
N ASN A 433 68.65 25.57 35.69
CA ASN A 433 69.83 26.43 35.65
C ASN A 433 69.83 27.36 34.41
N CYS A 434 70.33 28.58 34.60
CA CYS A 434 70.35 29.63 33.56
C CYS A 434 71.07 29.17 32.27
N GLU A 435 72.13 28.37 32.43
CA GLU A 435 72.98 27.88 31.33
C GLU A 435 72.25 26.96 30.33
N ASN A 436 71.06 26.43 30.66
CA ASN A 436 70.29 25.64 29.68
C ASN A 436 69.66 26.50 28.58
N CYS A 437 69.53 27.80 28.82
CA CYS A 437 68.86 28.74 27.92
C CYS A 437 69.77 29.91 27.53
N HIS A 438 70.67 30.31 28.42
CA HIS A 438 71.55 31.45 28.23
C HIS A 438 73.00 31.03 28.16
N ASN A 439 73.74 31.60 27.21
CA ASN A 439 75.18 31.39 27.12
C ASN A 439 75.88 32.12 28.28
N ASP A 440 76.82 31.44 28.93
CA ASP A 440 77.70 32.08 29.91
C ASP A 440 78.77 32.92 29.20
N ILE A 441 78.51 34.23 29.11
CA ILE A 441 79.44 35.21 28.54
C ILE A 441 80.71 35.43 29.39
N HIS A 442 80.76 34.88 30.61
CA HIS A 442 81.95 34.93 31.46
C HIS A 442 82.90 33.77 31.21
N HIS A 443 82.55 32.84 30.29
CA HIS A 443 83.39 31.72 29.89
C HIS A 443 83.90 30.89 31.07
N GLY A 444 83.02 30.61 32.03
CA GLY A 444 83.30 29.74 33.16
C GLY A 444 84.10 30.37 34.30
N GLN A 445 84.45 31.66 34.23
CA GLN A 445 85.20 32.34 35.29
C GLN A 445 84.52 32.23 36.66
N PHE A 446 83.19 32.16 36.70
CA PHE A 446 82.41 32.09 37.95
C PHE A 446 81.79 30.71 38.21
N LYS A 447 82.33 29.64 37.62
CA LYS A 447 81.86 28.28 37.89
C LYS A 447 82.29 27.79 39.27
N THR A 448 81.34 27.19 39.98
CA THR A 448 81.56 26.40 41.20
C THR A 448 80.85 25.06 41.01
N ASN A 449 81.52 23.93 41.25
CA ASN A 449 80.96 22.58 40.99
C ASN A 449 80.35 22.44 39.59
N ASN A 450 81.05 22.98 38.57
CA ASN A 450 80.66 22.95 37.16
C ASN A 450 79.36 23.72 36.80
N GLN A 451 78.90 24.65 37.64
CA GLN A 451 77.75 25.52 37.36
C GLN A 451 78.03 26.98 37.75
N THR A 452 77.51 27.94 36.98
CA THR A 452 77.54 29.37 37.33
C THR A 452 76.19 29.82 37.87
N ASN A 453 76.18 30.23 39.14
CA ASN A 453 74.99 30.78 39.77
C ASN A 453 74.80 32.26 39.41
N CYS A 454 74.23 32.52 38.23
CA CYS A 454 74.08 33.85 37.65
C CYS A 454 73.27 34.81 38.54
N SER A 455 72.29 34.30 39.30
CA SER A 455 71.37 35.10 40.12
C SER A 455 72.03 35.70 41.38
N THR A 456 73.27 35.31 41.68
CA THR A 456 74.10 35.94 42.70
C THR A 456 74.53 37.36 42.29
N CYS A 457 74.67 37.62 40.99
CA CYS A 457 75.11 38.91 40.46
C CYS A 457 74.02 39.62 39.65
N HIS A 458 73.23 38.86 38.88
CA HIS A 458 72.23 39.41 37.95
C HIS A 458 70.80 39.35 38.53
N LEU A 459 69.95 40.30 38.12
CA LEU A 459 68.51 40.32 38.39
C LEU A 459 67.72 39.86 37.17
N PHE A 460 66.48 39.41 37.40
CA PHE A 460 65.58 38.93 36.33
C PHE A 460 64.96 40.04 35.49
N ASP A 461 64.91 41.28 35.99
CA ASP A 461 64.35 42.43 35.26
C ASP A 461 65.31 43.02 34.24
N LYS A 462 66.62 43.03 34.57
CA LYS A 462 67.69 43.58 33.75
C LYS A 462 68.96 42.76 33.94
N TRP A 463 69.57 42.34 32.83
CA TRP A 463 70.80 41.56 32.82
C TRP A 463 72.06 42.43 33.02
N ILE A 464 72.13 43.07 34.18
CA ILE A 464 73.27 43.84 34.66
C ILE A 464 73.65 43.32 36.06
N PRO A 465 74.94 43.34 36.45
CA PRO A 465 75.39 42.73 37.70
C PRO A 465 75.08 43.62 38.92
N THR A 466 73.81 43.97 39.13
CA THR A 466 73.38 44.90 40.20
C THR A 466 73.56 44.36 41.60
N LYS A 467 73.60 43.04 41.78
CA LYS A 467 73.88 42.40 43.07
C LYS A 467 75.38 42.23 43.34
N PHE A 468 76.23 42.48 42.32
CA PHE A 468 77.66 42.32 42.49
C PHE A 468 78.23 43.46 43.33
N ASP A 469 78.95 43.09 44.38
CA ASP A 469 79.54 44.02 45.32
C ASP A 469 81.06 43.80 45.35
N HIS A 470 81.82 44.79 44.86
CA HIS A 470 83.27 44.74 44.82
C HIS A 470 83.90 44.69 46.21
N GLU A 471 83.22 45.18 47.25
CA GLU A 471 83.72 45.16 48.63
C GLU A 471 83.74 43.73 49.22
N LYS A 472 83.04 42.79 48.59
CA LYS A 472 83.10 41.36 48.93
C LYS A 472 84.18 40.59 48.18
N THR A 473 84.99 41.29 47.39
CA THR A 473 86.07 40.70 46.61
C THR A 473 87.43 40.98 47.24
N LYS A 474 88.49 40.38 46.69
CA LYS A 474 89.88 40.64 47.12
C LYS A 474 90.37 42.06 46.79
N PHE A 475 89.59 42.84 46.03
CA PHE A 475 89.96 44.20 45.60
C PHE A 475 88.78 45.16 45.77
N SER A 476 88.85 46.01 46.79
CA SER A 476 87.88 47.07 47.09
C SER A 476 88.00 48.21 46.08
N LEU A 477 86.86 48.82 45.70
CA LEU A 477 86.83 49.99 44.82
C LEU A 477 86.70 51.30 45.58
N LYS A 478 86.85 51.31 46.91
CA LYS A 478 86.81 52.55 47.70
C LYS A 478 87.82 53.59 47.19
N GLY A 479 87.45 54.86 47.30
CA GLY A 479 88.23 55.98 46.78
C GLY A 479 88.05 56.17 45.27
N ALA A 480 89.14 56.49 44.56
CA ALA A 480 89.10 56.88 43.15
C ALA A 480 88.56 55.79 42.20
N HIS A 481 88.72 54.52 42.56
CA HIS A 481 88.29 53.38 41.74
C HIS A 481 86.77 53.22 41.63
N SER A 482 85.99 53.80 42.56
CA SER A 482 84.52 53.70 42.60
C SER A 482 83.82 54.34 41.41
N LYS A 483 84.49 55.29 40.74
CA LYS A 483 83.96 56.01 39.56
C LYS A 483 84.36 55.39 38.23
N LEU A 484 85.19 54.34 38.25
CA LEU A 484 85.69 53.71 37.04
C LEU A 484 84.64 52.80 36.40
N LYS A 485 84.64 52.80 35.07
CA LYS A 485 83.86 51.81 34.29
C LYS A 485 84.54 50.46 34.38
N CYS A 486 83.75 49.37 34.41
CA CYS A 486 84.26 48.00 34.52
C CYS A 486 85.40 47.68 33.52
N LEU A 487 85.28 48.11 32.25
CA LEU A 487 86.28 47.84 31.20
C LEU A 487 87.60 48.62 31.34
N GLN A 488 87.66 49.60 32.25
CA GLN A 488 88.92 50.27 32.57
C GLN A 488 89.84 49.34 33.35
N CYS A 489 89.27 48.46 34.20
CA CYS A 489 90.02 47.48 34.99
C CYS A 489 89.97 46.07 34.36
N HIS A 490 88.81 45.65 33.86
CA HIS A 490 88.60 44.32 33.28
C HIS A 490 88.79 44.34 31.76
N LYS A 491 89.94 43.84 31.30
CA LYS A 491 90.32 43.86 29.89
C LYS A 491 89.83 42.62 29.13
N PRO A 492 89.60 42.74 27.81
CA PRO A 492 89.39 41.58 26.96
C PRO A 492 90.59 40.63 27.02
N ALA A 493 90.32 39.34 27.11
CA ALA A 493 91.27 38.24 27.01
C ALA A 493 90.80 37.25 25.94
N VAL A 494 91.73 36.42 25.46
CA VAL A 494 91.44 35.34 24.51
C VAL A 494 91.88 34.03 25.15
N ASN A 495 90.99 33.05 25.18
CA ASN A 495 91.29 31.68 25.59
C ASN A 495 90.69 30.72 24.55
N ASN A 496 91.49 29.79 24.04
CA ASN A 496 91.09 28.82 23.01
C ASN A 496 90.34 29.45 21.81
N GLY A 497 90.82 30.61 21.33
CA GLY A 497 90.22 31.33 20.20
C GLY A 497 88.95 32.12 20.53
N ILE A 498 88.45 32.07 21.76
CA ILE A 498 87.26 32.80 22.18
C ILE A 498 87.64 34.07 22.93
N ARG A 499 87.11 35.22 22.50
CA ARG A 499 87.32 36.54 23.11
C ARG A 499 86.28 36.79 24.20
N PHE A 500 86.72 37.10 25.41
CA PHE A 500 85.86 37.39 26.57
C PHE A 500 86.47 38.46 27.47
N ILE A 501 85.72 38.99 28.44
CA ILE A 501 86.27 39.94 29.41
C ILE A 501 86.80 39.19 30.64
N LYS A 502 88.08 39.39 31.00
CA LYS A 502 88.69 38.78 32.20
C LYS A 502 88.27 39.57 33.44
N TYR A 503 87.30 39.04 34.18
CA TYR A 503 86.81 39.60 35.44
C TYR A 503 87.58 39.09 36.65
N LYS A 504 88.00 37.81 36.65
CA LYS A 504 88.87 37.27 37.70
C LYS A 504 90.33 37.58 37.40
N LEU A 505 90.87 38.58 38.09
CA LEU A 505 92.29 38.91 38.08
C LEU A 505 93.02 38.03 39.11
N GLU A 506 94.18 37.50 38.73
CA GLU A 506 95.02 36.67 39.60
C GLU A 506 95.92 37.51 40.51
N GLU A 507 96.34 38.68 40.04
CA GLU A 507 97.20 39.62 40.76
C GLU A 507 96.64 41.05 40.70
N PHE A 508 96.82 41.80 41.79
CA PHE A 508 96.32 43.17 41.96
C PHE A 508 97.45 44.21 42.10
N LYS A 509 98.59 43.99 41.44
CA LYS A 509 99.72 44.93 41.49
C LYS A 509 99.36 46.22 40.76
N CYS A 510 99.67 47.39 41.35
CA CYS A 510 99.35 48.70 40.78
C CYS A 510 99.86 48.85 39.33
N ALA A 511 101.07 48.32 39.06
CA ALA A 511 101.69 48.32 37.74
C ALA A 511 100.85 47.59 36.67
N ASN A 512 100.01 46.63 37.03
CA ASN A 512 99.19 45.89 36.06
C ASN A 512 98.02 46.73 35.51
N CYS A 513 97.66 47.83 36.19
CA CYS A 513 96.53 48.70 35.81
C CYS A 513 96.94 50.16 35.55
N HIS A 514 98.11 50.59 36.05
CA HIS A 514 98.62 51.97 35.97
C HIS A 514 99.95 52.10 35.23
N THR A 515 100.19 51.28 34.20
CA THR A 515 101.27 51.55 33.26
C THR A 515 101.02 52.90 32.58
N SER A 516 101.95 53.83 32.75
CA SER A 516 101.95 55.16 32.12
C SER A 516 101.97 55.08 30.60
#